data_AF-A0A9P8Q5B5-F1
#
_entry.id   AF-A0A9P8Q5B5-F1
#
_cell.length_a   1.000
_cell.length_b   1.000
_cell.length_c   1.000
_cell.angle_alpha   90.00
_cell.angle_beta   90.00
_cell.angle_gamma   90.00
#
_symmetry.space_group_name_H-M   'P 1'
#
loop_
_entity.id
_entity.type
_entity.pdbx_description
1 polymer ?
#
loop_
_entity_poly.entity_id
_entity_poly.type
_entity_poly.pdbx_seq_one_letter_code
_entity_poly.pdbx_strand_id
1 'polypeptide(L)' 'MRLASGEIWTIPITLDVSKDVASGLESGQRIVLRDPRDDLALAILTIDDIYTPNKEVEAKEVFRGDPEHPAIRYLLDT' A
#
# COMPACT_ATOMS: atom_id res chain seq x y z
N MET A 1 -12.96 -2.99 -11.15
CA MET A 1 -12.69 -2.99 -9.71
C MET A 1 -13.07 -4.33 -9.10
N ARG A 2 -12.19 -5.31 -9.31
CA ARG A 2 -12.33 -6.68 -8.81
C ARG A 2 -10.93 -7.19 -8.48
N LEU A 3 -10.82 -8.12 -7.55
CA LEU A 3 -9.59 -8.89 -7.36
C LEU A 3 -9.33 -9.76 -8.59
N ALA A 4 -8.12 -10.30 -8.70
CA ALA A 4 -7.77 -11.28 -9.73
C ALA A 4 -8.67 -12.53 -9.68
N SER A 5 -9.22 -12.87 -8.50
CA SER A 5 -10.23 -13.92 -8.28
C SER A 5 -11.60 -13.60 -8.89
N GLY A 6 -11.87 -12.35 -9.27
CA GLY A 6 -13.15 -11.87 -9.78
C GLY A 6 -14.10 -11.31 -8.71
N GLU A 7 -13.73 -11.36 -7.43
CA GLU A 7 -14.51 -10.79 -6.32
C GLU A 7 -14.56 -9.26 -6.40
N ILE A 8 -15.67 -8.67 -5.97
CA ILE A 8 -15.85 -7.20 -5.99
C ILE A 8 -14.92 -6.58 -4.96
N TRP A 9 -14.04 -5.69 -5.44
CA TRP A 9 -13.08 -4.98 -4.60
C TRP A 9 -12.69 -3.67 -5.28
N THR A 10 -13.09 -2.55 -4.68
CA THR A 10 -13.03 -1.23 -5.31
C THR A 10 -11.89 -0.35 -4.81
N ILE A 11 -11.38 -0.62 -3.61
CA ILE A 11 -10.35 0.21 -2.97
C ILE A 11 -9.08 -0.63 -2.81
N PRO A 12 -7.94 -0.24 -3.40
CA PRO A 12 -6.69 -0.94 -3.15
C PRO A 12 -6.30 -0.78 -1.67
N ILE A 13 -5.99 -1.90 -1.01
CA ILE A 13 -5.46 -1.92 0.35
C ILE A 13 -4.04 -2.45 0.26
N THR A 14 -3.07 -1.54 0.31
CA THR A 14 -1.64 -1.81 0.15
C THR A 14 -0.89 -1.33 1.37
N LEU A 15 0.28 -1.92 1.65
CA LEU A 15 1.19 -1.42 2.68
C LEU A 15 2.26 -0.57 2.00
N ASP A 16 2.12 0.75 2.06
CA ASP A 16 3.12 1.69 1.57
C ASP A 16 4.29 1.80 2.55
N VAL A 17 5.50 1.84 2.00
CA VAL A 17 6.75 1.96 2.75
C VAL A 17 7.71 2.91 2.03
N SER A 18 8.62 3.53 2.77
CA SER A 18 9.65 4.36 2.16
C SER A 18 10.65 3.51 1.36
N LYS A 19 11.35 4.15 0.42
CA LYS A 19 12.38 3.48 -0.38
C LYS A 19 13.50 2.89 0.47
N ASP A 20 13.86 3.54 1.58
CA ASP A 20 14.89 3.05 2.49
C ASP A 20 14.47 1.74 3.13
N VAL A 21 13.22 1.63 3.59
CA VAL A 21 12.69 0.37 4.15
C VAL A 21 12.61 -0.69 3.06
N ALA A 22 12.04 -0.36 1.89
CA ALA A 22 11.90 -1.31 0.78
C ALA A 22 13.25 -1.89 0.31
N SER A 23 14.33 -1.10 0.37
CA SER A 23 15.66 -1.52 -0.08
C SER A 23 16.27 -2.67 0.74
N GLY A 24 15.83 -2.86 1.98
CA GLY A 24 16.26 -3.94 2.87
C GLY A 24 15.31 -5.14 2.91
N LEU A 25 14.29 -5.15 2.05
CA LEU A 25 13.27 -6.19 2.02
C LEU A 25 13.38 -7.04 0.76
N GLU A 26 13.10 -8.33 0.90
CA GLU A 26 13.08 -9.29 -0.20
C GLU A 26 11.80 -10.12 -0.21
N SER A 27 11.36 -10.55 -1.39
CA SER A 27 10.26 -11.51 -1.53
C SER A 27 10.56 -12.81 -0.77
N GLY A 28 9.56 -13.34 -0.07
CA GLY A 28 9.66 -14.51 0.80
C GLY A 28 10.09 -14.19 2.23
N GLN A 29 10.55 -12.97 2.52
CA GLN A 29 10.89 -12.55 3.88
C GLN A 29 9.64 -12.42 4.74
N ARG A 30 9.79 -12.70 6.04
CA ARG A 30 8.74 -12.50 7.05
C ARG A 30 9.08 -11.29 7.90
N ILE A 31 8.16 -10.33 7.96
CA ILE A 31 8.30 -9.12 8.77
C ILE A 31 7.21 -9.07 9.84
N VAL A 32 7.53 -8.50 10.99
CA VAL A 32 6.56 -8.27 12.06
C VAL A 32 6.01 -6.86 11.90
N LEU A 33 4.69 -6.74 11.75
CA LEU A 33 4.00 -5.46 11.83
C LEU A 33 3.83 -5.12 13.31
N ARG A 34 4.42 -4.01 13.73
CA ARG A 34 4.34 -3.50 15.10
C ARG A 34 3.42 -2.30 15.17
N ASP A 35 2.71 -2.17 16.28
CA ASP A 35 1.91 -0.97 16.54
C ASP A 35 2.84 0.21 16.85
N PRO A 36 2.71 1.36 16.16
CA PRO A 36 3.55 2.53 16.41
C PRO A 36 3.34 3.17 17.79
N ARG A 37 2.26 2.83 18.52
CA ARG A 37 1.94 3.40 19.83
C ARG A 37 2.61 2.62 20.97
N ASP A 38 2.54 1.28 20.90
CA ASP A 38 2.88 0.40 22.02
C ASP A 38 3.98 -0.65 21.70
N ASP A 39 4.53 -0.64 20.47
CA ASP A 39 5.51 -1.61 19.92
C ASP A 39 5.07 -3.09 19.98
N LEU A 40 3.78 -3.33 20.22
CA LEU A 40 3.21 -4.68 20.25
C LEU A 40 3.20 -5.29 18.85
N ALA A 41 3.54 -6.59 18.77
CA ALA A 41 3.46 -7.35 17.53
C ALA A 41 1.99 -7.60 17.16
N LEU A 42 1.53 -6.98 16.06
CA LEU A 42 0.17 -7.10 15.55
C LEU A 42 0.00 -8.32 14.63
N ALA A 43 0.93 -8.48 13.69
CA ALA A 43 0.87 -9.54 12.70
C ALA A 43 2.26 -9.86 12.13
N ILE A 44 2.37 -11.02 11.46
CA ILE A 44 3.54 -11.37 10.65
C ILE A 44 3.11 -11.34 9.18
N LEU A 45 3.67 -10.42 8.41
CA LEU A 45 3.49 -10.34 6.97
C LEU A 45 4.59 -11.15 6.27
N THR A 46 4.20 -12.05 5.36
CA THR A 46 5.15 -12.68 4.44
C THR A 46 5.10 -11.90 3.14
N ILE A 47 6.25 -11.38 2.70
CA ILE A 47 6.35 -10.55 1.51
C ILE A 47 6.20 -11.44 0.28
N ASP A 48 5.26 -11.12 -0.59
CA ASP A 48 5.11 -11.80 -1.88
C ASP A 48 5.84 -10.99 -2.96
N ASP A 49 5.46 -9.73 -3.13
CA ASP A 49 6.04 -8.80 -4.07
C ASP A 49 6.37 -7.43 -3.46
N ILE A 50 7.31 -6.74 -4.09
CA ILE A 50 7.68 -5.35 -3.80
C ILE A 50 7.66 -4.60 -5.12
N TYR A 51 6.82 -3.57 -5.23
CA TYR A 51 6.65 -2.81 -6.46
C TYR A 51 6.50 -1.31 -6.18
N THR A 52 6.78 -0.50 -7.19
CA THR A 52 6.52 0.95 -7.15
C THR A 52 5.27 1.24 -7.98
N PRO A 53 4.12 1.56 -7.35
CA PRO A 53 2.90 1.88 -8.10
C PRO A 53 3.02 3.23 -8.81
N ASN A 54 2.33 3.37 -9.95
CA ASN A 54 2.11 4.68 -10.57
C ASN A 54 0.92 5.38 -9.89
N LYS A 55 1.25 6.27 -8.93
CA LYS A 55 0.27 7.02 -8.13
C LYS A 55 -0.68 7.89 -8.98
N GLU A 56 -0.26 8.37 -10.15
CA GLU A 56 -1.11 9.20 -11.02
C GLU A 56 -2.25 8.39 -11.64
N VAL A 57 -1.96 7.14 -12.03
CA VAL A 57 -2.95 6.22 -12.58
C VAL A 57 -3.95 5.84 -11.50
N GLU A 58 -3.48 5.52 -10.29
CA GLU A 58 -4.35 5.20 -9.16
C GLU A 58 -5.24 6.38 -8.77
N ALA A 59 -4.69 7.60 -8.71
CA ALA A 59 -5.45 8.81 -8.45
C ALA A 59 -6.60 9.01 -9.43
N LYS A 60 -6.33 8.81 -10.72
CA LYS A 60 -7.33 8.99 -11.78
C LYS A 60 -8.41 7.91 -11.77
N GLU A 61 -8.02 6.64 -11.74
CA GLU A 61 -8.93 5.52 -11.93
C GLU A 61 -9.70 5.14 -10.66
N VAL A 62 -9.12 5.36 -9.47
CA VAL A 62 -9.75 5.02 -8.19
C VAL A 62 -10.45 6.23 -7.56
N PHE A 63 -9.81 7.41 -7.58
CA PHE A 63 -10.28 8.60 -6.86
C PHE A 63 -10.79 9.73 -7.77
N ARG A 64 -11.01 9.44 -9.06
CA ARG A 64 -11.55 10.38 -10.07
C ARG A 64 -10.62 11.55 -10.44
N GLY A 65 -9.35 11.51 -10.02
CA GLY A 65 -8.28 12.40 -10.50
C GLY A 65 -8.33 13.85 -10.04
N ASP A 66 -9.22 14.22 -9.11
CA ASP A 66 -9.28 15.58 -8.55
C ASP A 66 -8.14 15.83 -7.54
N PRO A 67 -7.21 16.77 -7.78
CA PRO A 67 -6.11 17.06 -6.86
C PRO A 67 -6.55 17.50 -5.46
N GLU A 68 -7.75 18.08 -5.32
CA GLU A 68 -8.28 18.48 -4.02
C GLU A 68 -8.91 17.31 -3.25
N HIS A 69 -9.07 16.15 -3.88
CA HIS A 69 -9.63 14.97 -3.24
C HIS A 69 -8.73 14.51 -2.08
N PRO A 70 -9.26 14.32 -0.85
CA PRO A 70 -8.45 13.96 0.31
C PRO A 70 -7.58 12.72 0.12
N ALA A 71 -8.10 11.71 -0.59
CA ALA A 71 -7.35 10.48 -0.88
C ALA A 71 -6.20 10.70 -1.88
N ILE A 72 -6.36 11.60 -2.86
CA ILE A 72 -5.30 11.91 -3.83
C ILE A 72 -4.20 12.70 -3.13
N ARG A 73 -4.59 13.65 -2.28
CA ARG A 73 -3.65 14.40 -1.45
C ARG A 73 -2.85 13.48 -0.53
N TYR A 74 -3.51 12.55 0.17
CA TYR A 74 -2.83 11.57 1.01
C TYR A 74 -1.87 10.68 0.19
N LEU A 75 -2.32 10.20 -0.97
CA LEU A 75 -1.53 9.35 -1.86
C LEU A 75 -0.25 10.06 -2.35
N LEU A 76 -0.32 11.36 -2.64
CA LEU A 76 0.80 12.14 -3.19
C LEU A 76 1.72 12.76 -2.13
N ASP A 77 1.18 13.17 -0.98
CA ASP A 77 1.93 13.85 0.09
C ASP A 77 2.69 12.86 1.01
N THR A 78 2.46 11.55 0.87
CA THR A 78 3.13 10.46 1.61
C THR A 78 4.22 9.80 0.76
#